data_AF-A0A4Q1CMZ8-F1
#
_entry.id   AF-A0A4Q1CMZ8-F1
#
_cell.length_a   1.000
_cell.length_b   1.000
_cell.length_c   1.000
_cell.angle_alpha   90.00
_cell.angle_beta   90.00
_cell.angle_gamma   90.00
#
_symmetry.space_group_name_H-M   'P 1'
#
loop_
_entity.id
_entity.type
_entity.pdbx_description
1 polymer ?
#
loop_
_entity_poly.entity_id
_entity_poly.type
_entity_poly.pdbx_seq_one_letter_code
_entity_poly.pdbx_strand_id
1 'polypeptide(L)'
;MTDLQMKIQQIIKLSYYNPELKIAFSQWRELYLLKGANDFELLSTEVYQGQLVYRSKGSHKRISWTSIKKGLLKKEVLLYLPF
;
A
#
# COMPACT_ATOMS: atom_id res chain seq x y z
N MET A 1 12.60 14.11 -34.35
CA MET A 1 12.42 12.64 -34.29
C MET A 1 13.74 12.08 -33.78
N THR A 2 13.91 11.57 -32.56
CA THR A 2 12.94 11.02 -31.61
C THR A 2 13.62 11.07 -30.23
N ASP A 3 13.17 11.97 -29.35
CA ASP A 3 13.55 11.95 -27.93
C ASP A 3 12.87 10.74 -27.28
N LEU A 4 13.47 9.57 -27.45
CA LEU A 4 13.09 8.38 -26.71
C LEU A 4 13.64 8.51 -25.29
N GLN A 5 13.12 9.47 -24.54
CA GLN A 5 13.36 9.59 -23.10
C GLN A 5 12.75 8.35 -22.45
N MET A 6 13.58 7.32 -22.23
CA MET A 6 13.26 6.23 -21.31
C MET A 6 13.12 6.83 -19.92
N LYS A 7 11.89 7.25 -19.59
CA LYS A 7 11.47 7.59 -18.24
C LYS A 7 11.60 6.31 -17.41
N ILE A 8 12.66 6.21 -16.61
CA ILE A 8 12.90 5.09 -15.67
C ILE A 8 11.83 5.15 -14.58
N GLN A 9 10.70 4.47 -14.76
CA GLN A 9 9.66 4.40 -13.74
C GLN A 9 10.18 3.59 -12.56
N GLN A 10 10.17 4.16 -11.35
CA GLN A 10 10.44 3.38 -10.15
C GLN A 10 9.24 2.47 -9.86
N ILE A 11 9.52 1.19 -9.61
CA ILE A 11 8.50 0.15 -9.37
C ILE A 11 8.65 -0.37 -7.96
N ILE A 12 7.57 -0.34 -7.19
CA ILE A 12 7.48 -1.00 -5.88
C ILE A 12 6.79 -2.35 -6.07
N LYS A 13 7.46 -3.43 -5.66
CA LYS A 13 6.91 -4.79 -5.71
C LYS A 13 6.31 -5.19 -4.37
N LEU A 14 5.01 -5.49 -4.37
CA LEU A 14 4.25 -5.88 -3.19
C LEU A 14 3.80 -7.34 -3.31
N SER A 15 4.04 -8.14 -2.28
CA SER A 15 3.78 -9.60 -2.31
C SER A 15 2.41 -10.01 -1.78
N TYR A 16 1.74 -9.11 -1.06
CA TYR A 16 0.46 -9.38 -0.44
C TYR A 16 -0.56 -8.30 -0.77
N TYR A 17 -1.82 -8.72 -0.92
CA TYR A 17 -2.93 -7.85 -1.25
C TYR A 17 -4.20 -8.29 -0.49
N ASN A 18 -4.84 -7.34 0.17
CA ASN A 18 -6.17 -7.49 0.74
C ASN A 18 -7.17 -6.72 -0.16
N PRO A 19 -8.06 -7.41 -0.90
CA PRO A 19 -8.98 -6.78 -1.85
C PRO A 19 -10.11 -5.99 -1.17
N GLU A 20 -10.59 -6.44 -0.02
CA GLU A 20 -11.68 -5.79 0.72
C GLU A 20 -11.27 -4.42 1.23
N LEU A 21 -10.05 -4.33 1.76
CA LEU A 21 -9.48 -3.09 2.30
C LEU A 21 -8.69 -2.31 1.25
N LYS A 22 -8.47 -2.89 0.07
CA LYS A 22 -7.58 -2.37 -0.99
C LYS A 22 -6.17 -2.06 -0.48
N ILE A 23 -5.61 -2.94 0.35
CA ILE A 23 -4.28 -2.72 0.94
C ILE A 23 -3.28 -3.71 0.34
N ALA A 24 -2.11 -3.23 -0.07
CA ALA A 24 -1.01 -4.07 -0.52
C ALA A 24 0.28 -3.79 0.28
N PHE A 25 1.11 -4.81 0.49
CA PHE A 25 2.39 -4.68 1.17
C PHE A 25 3.36 -5.84 0.88
N SER A 26 4.65 -5.61 1.12
CA SER A 26 5.67 -6.66 1.23
C SER A 26 6.18 -6.82 2.66
N GLN A 27 6.20 -5.72 3.42
CA GLN A 27 6.60 -5.70 4.83
C GLN A 27 5.50 -5.06 5.66
N TRP A 28 5.30 -5.55 6.89
CA TRP A 28 4.22 -5.06 7.77
C TRP A 28 4.38 -3.59 8.19
N ARG A 29 5.55 -2.98 7.99
CA ARG A 29 5.79 -1.55 8.30
C ARG A 29 5.38 -0.62 7.17
N GLU A 30 5.29 -1.13 5.94
CA GLU A 30 5.07 -0.36 4.72
C GLU A 30 3.82 -0.88 4.01
N LEU A 31 2.67 -0.35 4.39
CA LEU A 31 1.38 -0.71 3.82
C LEU A 31 0.87 0.41 2.93
N TYR A 32 0.41 0.03 1.74
CA TYR A 32 -0.12 0.95 0.75
C TYR A 32 -1.62 0.73 0.59
N LEU A 33 -2.40 1.80 0.74
CA LEU A 33 -3.81 1.83 0.37
C LEU A 33 -3.93 2.17 -1.12
N LEU A 34 -4.57 1.31 -1.89
CA LEU A 34 -4.77 1.47 -3.33
C LEU A 34 -6.09 2.21 -3.59
N LYS A 35 -6.00 3.41 -4.17
CA LYS A 35 -7.15 4.26 -4.50
C LYS A 35 -7.53 4.18 -5.97
N GLY A 36 -6.60 3.80 -6.84
CA GLY A 36 -6.81 3.60 -8.28
C GLY A 36 -5.61 2.89 -8.94
N ALA A 37 -5.59 2.85 -10.28
CA ALA A 37 -4.56 2.12 -11.03
C ALA A 37 -3.13 2.62 -10.77
N ASN A 38 -2.97 3.93 -10.54
CA ASN A 38 -1.68 4.59 -10.26
C ASN A 38 -1.79 5.57 -9.07
N ASP A 39 -2.82 5.42 -8.24
CA ASP A 39 -3.02 6.25 -7.06
C ASP A 39 -3.00 5.36 -5.82
N PHE A 40 -2.06 5.64 -4.94
CA PHE A 40 -1.83 4.89 -3.73
C PHE A 40 -1.31 5.81 -2.62
N GLU A 41 -1.56 5.39 -1.38
CA GLU A 41 -1.14 6.13 -0.20
C GLU A 41 -0.39 5.20 0.75
N LEU A 42 0.82 5.59 1.16
CA LEU A 42 1.51 4.93 2.26
C LEU A 42 0.80 5.24 3.58
N LEU A 43 0.35 4.20 4.27
CA LEU A 43 -0.33 4.30 5.56
C LEU A 43 0.67 4.56 6.68
N SER A 44 0.27 5.39 7.64
CA SER A 44 1.01 5.58 8.89
C SER A 44 0.80 4.38 9.81
N THR A 45 1.91 3.78 10.23
CA THR A 45 1.95 2.66 11.18
C THR A 45 2.01 3.20 12.61
N GLU A 46 1.07 2.78 13.47
CA GLU A 46 0.94 3.26 14.84
C GLU A 46 0.60 2.12 15.80
N VAL A 47 0.85 2.33 17.10
CA VAL A 47 0.36 1.46 18.16
C VAL A 47 -0.77 2.18 18.90
N TYR A 48 -1.94 1.56 18.94
CA TYR A 48 -3.11 2.08 19.64
C TYR A 48 -3.69 1.00 20.54
N GLN A 49 -3.77 1.28 21.85
CA GLN A 49 -4.26 0.32 22.86
C GLN A 49 -3.56 -1.06 22.80
N GLY A 50 -2.23 -1.06 22.62
CA GLY A 50 -1.43 -2.28 22.51
C GLY A 50 -1.59 -3.02 21.18
N GLN A 51 -2.35 -2.49 20.22
CA GLN A 51 -2.55 -3.10 18.91
C GLN A 51 -1.83 -2.31 17.81
N LEU A 52 -1.26 -3.05 16.86
CA LEU A 52 -0.72 -2.48 15.64
C LEU A 52 -1.87 -2.05 14.71
N VAL A 53 -1.90 -0.77 14.38
CA VAL A 53 -2.92 -0.15 13.54
C VAL A 53 -2.30 0.70 12.45
N TYR A 54 -3.06 0.91 11.39
CA TYR A 54 -2.67 1.69 10.22
C TYR A 54 -3.72 2.74 9.92
N ARG A 55 -3.29 3.92 9.47
CA ARG A 55 -4.22 4.99 9.07
C ARG A 55 -3.71 5.81 7.90
N SER A 56 -4.63 6.31 7.08
CA SER A 56 -4.34 7.36 6.11
C SER A 56 -3.95 8.66 6.83
N LYS A 57 -3.07 9.46 6.22
CA LYS A 57 -2.68 10.76 6.77
C LYS A 57 -3.90 11.68 6.81
N GLY A 58 -4.13 12.33 7.94
CA GLY A 58 -5.31 13.19 8.15
C GLY A 58 -6.62 12.44 8.42
N SER A 59 -6.64 11.11 8.40
CA SER A 59 -7.81 10.33 8.78
C SER A 59 -7.78 9.93 10.26
N HIS A 60 -8.94 9.92 10.90
CA HIS A 60 -9.15 9.30 12.21
C HIS A 60 -9.46 7.80 12.12
N LYS A 61 -9.68 7.27 10.91
CA LYS A 61 -10.00 5.86 10.70
C LYS A 61 -8.73 5.02 10.85
N ARG A 62 -8.79 4.06 11.76
CA ARG A 62 -7.72 3.08 12.03
C ARG A 62 -8.12 1.72 11.47
N ILE A 63 -7.15 1.02 10.91
CA ILE A 63 -7.31 -0.34 10.39
C ILE A 63 -6.36 -1.22 11.18
N SER A 64 -6.90 -2.19 11.92
CA SER A 64 -6.06 -3.08 12.72
C SER A 64 -5.31 -4.08 11.85
N TRP A 65 -4.10 -4.46 12.26
CA TRP A 65 -3.34 -5.53 11.61
C TRP A 65 -4.13 -6.85 11.53
N THR A 66 -4.93 -7.15 12.56
CA THR A 66 -5.79 -8.33 12.59
C THR A 66 -6.84 -8.32 11.48
N SER A 67 -7.42 -7.16 11.17
CA SER A 67 -8.39 -7.02 10.08
C SER A 67 -7.72 -7.19 8.71
N ILE A 68 -6.50 -6.66 8.54
CA ILE A 68 -5.74 -6.77 7.29
C ILE A 68 -5.41 -8.22 6.97
N LYS A 69 -5.04 -9.02 7.98
CA LYS A 69 -4.73 -10.43 7.78
C LYS A 69 -5.93 -11.31 7.39
N LYS A 70 -7.16 -10.96 7.79
CA LYS A 70 -8.36 -11.79 7.56
C LYS A 70 -8.72 -11.99 6.08
N GLY A 71 -8.33 -11.07 5.20
CA GLY A 71 -8.57 -11.14 3.76
C GLY A 71 -7.30 -11.10 2.92
N LEU A 72 -6.15 -11.47 3.50
CA LEU A 72 -4.86 -11.32 2.86
C LEU A 72 -4.61 -12.43 1.82
N LEU A 73 -4.35 -12.01 0.59
CA LEU A 73 -3.96 -12.90 -0.51
C LEU A 73 -2.47 -12.72 -0.80
N LYS A 74 -1.77 -13.82 -1.08
CA LYS A 74 -0.42 -13.76 -1.65
C LYS A 74 -0.55 -13.50 -3.15
N LYS A 75 -0.33 -12.26 -3.55
CA LYS A 75 -0.50 -11.79 -4.93
C LYS A 75 0.48 -10.66 -5.18
N GLU A 76 1.21 -10.75 -6.29
CA GLU A 76 2.10 -9.69 -6.71
C GLU A 76 1.29 -8.48 -7.19
N VAL A 77 1.59 -7.31 -6.61
CA VAL A 77 1.04 -6.01 -6.98
C VAL A 77 2.21 -5.08 -7.25
N LEU A 78 2.18 -4.43 -8.42
CA LEU A 78 3.21 -3.48 -8.85
C LEU A 78 2.65 -2.07 -8.73
N LEU A 79 3.35 -1.21 -7.99
CA LEU A 79 3.05 0.22 -7.94
C LEU A 79 4.07 0.98 -8.80
N TYR A 80 3.58 1.84 -9.67
CA TYR A 80 4.38 2.69 -10.53
C TYR A 80 4.40 4.10 -9.94
N LEU A 81 5.59 4.56 -9.52
CA LEU A 81 5.76 5.90 -8.98
C LEU A 81 5.78 6.93 -10.13
N PRO A 82 4.95 7.99 -10.08
CA PRO A 82 5.11 9.12 -10.99
C PRO A 82 6.38 9.91 -10.66
N PHE A 83 7.00 10.48 -11.69
CA PHE A 83 8.20 11.34 -11.59
C PHE A 83 7.85 12.71 -11.03
#